data_AF-A0A7Z9H6R6-F1
#
_entry.id   AF-A0A7Z9H6R6-F1
#
_cell.length_a   1.000
_cell.length_b   1.000
_cell.length_c   1.000
_cell.angle_alpha   90.00
_cell.angle_beta   90.00
_cell.angle_gamma   90.00
#
_symmetry.space_group_name_H-M   'P 1'
#
loop_
_entity.id
_entity.type
_entity.pdbx_description
1 polymer ?
#
loop_
_entity_poly.entity_id
_entity_poly.type
_entity_poly.pdbx_seq_one_letter_code
_entity_poly.pdbx_strand_id
1 'polypeptide(L)'
;MPRSWLLCLLLLQLCWFSCGASDLAAQATNGEFRRGDCFTDGRVDLADATFAFSYLVNSQPPIICEDSCDADDNGIINLSDPMAILSYLYLDGPLPAPVGECAGDPTADSLGCDVGCSPLDPVGPSPLHLIFLEQFGNNPDIVSSRICINTPDSLSGWAFGICHDSTFLEIDQLDEGNALNNTGGPEFLAYEIYPEGFTAAVVISFDGSAVLPGGSFREIHRVEYTIPTPGISTICPCSTLGDPQVVTNFITDQNEPIIPMATCRTIDTLPFSIDFSRGDCNGSGTFDIADAVVLLDLLFGGGGAVFCRDACDINDDGALDISDPIYWLTYLFSSGDAPPAPSPGICGDDPSADSLDCDFSPCP
;
A
#
# COMPACT_ATOMS: atom_id res chain seq x y z
N MET A 1 17.86 -84.30 30.26
CA MET A 1 16.64 -84.80 29.59
C MET A 1 15.54 -84.92 30.65
N PRO A 2 14.28 -84.55 30.36
CA PRO A 2 13.61 -83.45 31.08
C PRO A 2 12.34 -83.84 31.87
N ARG A 3 11.73 -82.81 32.51
CA ARG A 3 10.38 -82.68 33.14
C ARG A 3 10.31 -83.07 34.64
N SER A 4 9.74 -82.31 35.58
CA SER A 4 8.88 -81.11 35.50
C SER A 4 8.22 -80.74 36.86
N TRP A 5 7.78 -79.47 37.00
CA TRP A 5 6.73 -78.89 37.89
C TRP A 5 7.01 -78.59 39.39
N LEU A 6 6.94 -77.28 39.68
CA LEU A 6 6.15 -76.58 40.73
C LEU A 6 6.78 -76.07 42.05
N LEU A 7 6.62 -74.74 42.18
CA LEU A 7 6.25 -73.92 43.36
C LEU A 7 7.20 -73.82 44.57
N CYS A 8 7.69 -72.61 44.85
CA CYS A 8 7.38 -71.91 46.12
C CYS A 8 7.79 -70.43 46.06
N LEU A 9 6.79 -69.54 46.09
CA LEU A 9 6.93 -68.10 46.38
C LEU A 9 7.25 -67.92 47.88
N LEU A 10 8.10 -66.93 48.24
CA LEU A 10 8.05 -66.31 49.56
C LEU A 10 8.67 -64.89 49.60
N LEU A 11 7.80 -63.90 49.91
CA LEU A 11 7.96 -62.65 50.72
C LEU A 11 8.98 -61.57 50.27
N LEU A 12 8.72 -60.25 50.28
CA LEU A 12 7.87 -59.36 51.10
C LEU A 12 7.27 -58.22 50.23
N GLN A 13 5.96 -57.89 50.25
CA GLN A 13 5.26 -56.86 51.06
C GLN A 13 5.99 -55.50 51.15
N LEU A 14 5.41 -54.30 51.00
CA LEU A 14 4.05 -53.75 50.88
C LEU A 14 4.26 -52.24 50.57
N CYS A 15 3.52 -51.63 49.64
CA CYS A 15 2.97 -50.27 49.82
C CYS A 15 1.96 -49.99 48.70
N TRP A 16 0.69 -49.88 49.11
CA TRP A 16 -0.34 -49.24 48.35
C TRP A 16 -0.01 -47.75 48.25
N PHE A 17 0.33 -47.29 47.05
CA PHE A 17 0.02 -45.92 46.66
C PHE A 17 -0.71 -46.02 45.34
N SER A 18 -1.99 -45.66 45.38
CA SER A 18 -2.71 -45.16 44.23
C SER A 18 -1.86 -44.02 43.66
N CYS A 19 -1.04 -44.34 42.66
CA CYS A 19 -0.54 -43.33 41.76
C CYS A 19 -1.73 -43.07 40.83
N GLY A 20 -2.54 -42.09 41.20
CA GLY A 20 -3.39 -41.44 40.23
C GLY A 20 -2.47 -41.09 39.06
N ALA A 21 -2.77 -41.65 37.90
CA ALA A 21 -2.57 -40.89 36.68
C ALA A 21 -3.40 -39.63 36.93
N SER A 22 -2.75 -38.58 37.44
CA SER A 22 -3.19 -37.25 37.07
C SER A 22 -3.06 -37.26 35.57
N ASP A 23 -4.20 -37.49 34.92
CA ASP A 23 -4.51 -36.85 33.67
C ASP A 23 -3.88 -35.45 33.76
N LEU A 24 -2.71 -35.30 33.14
CA LEU A 24 -2.38 -34.03 32.54
C LEU A 24 -3.40 -33.94 31.42
N ALA A 25 -4.61 -33.52 31.80
CA ALA A 25 -5.55 -32.94 30.88
C ALA A 25 -4.69 -31.96 30.08
N ALA A 26 -4.57 -32.22 28.78
CA ALA A 26 -4.40 -31.13 27.84
C ALA A 26 -5.32 -30.05 28.36
N GLN A 27 -4.76 -28.87 28.62
CA GLN A 27 -5.56 -27.75 29.05
C GLN A 27 -6.45 -27.43 27.86
N ALA A 28 -7.58 -28.15 27.76
CA ALA A 28 -8.72 -27.78 26.98
C ALA A 28 -8.93 -26.34 27.37
N THR A 29 -8.73 -25.47 26.42
CA THR A 29 -9.14 -24.10 26.58
C THR A 29 -10.64 -24.16 26.81
N ASN A 30 -11.21 -23.11 27.37
CA ASN A 30 -12.61 -23.15 27.78
C ASN A 30 -13.59 -23.17 26.56
N GLY A 31 -13.16 -23.72 25.42
CA GLY A 31 -13.81 -23.67 24.11
C GLY A 31 -13.77 -22.28 23.48
N GLU A 32 -12.85 -21.40 23.90
CA GLU A 32 -12.81 -20.01 23.43
C GLU A 32 -11.96 -19.85 22.17
N PHE A 33 -12.51 -19.18 21.16
CA PHE A 33 -11.88 -18.92 19.86
C PHE A 33 -12.34 -17.57 19.28
N ARG A 34 -11.73 -17.18 18.16
CA ARG A 34 -12.24 -16.15 17.25
C ARG A 34 -12.73 -16.85 15.99
N ARG A 35 -13.99 -16.67 15.63
CA ARG A 35 -14.52 -17.20 14.38
C ARG A 35 -13.81 -16.51 13.22
N GLY A 36 -13.37 -17.30 12.25
CA GLY A 36 -12.58 -16.86 11.11
C GLY A 36 -11.08 -16.79 11.35
N ASP A 37 -10.55 -17.03 12.55
CA ASP A 37 -9.09 -17.09 12.85
C ASP A 37 -8.58 -18.53 12.64
N CYS A 38 -8.72 -19.01 11.40
CA CYS A 38 -8.33 -20.35 10.99
C CYS A 38 -6.85 -20.65 11.17
N PHE A 39 -6.00 -19.65 10.91
CA PHE A 39 -4.56 -19.75 11.05
C PHE A 39 -4.13 -19.71 12.52
N THR A 40 -5.05 -19.36 13.43
CA THR A 40 -4.86 -19.32 14.88
C THR A 40 -3.73 -18.39 15.32
N ASP A 41 -3.54 -17.28 14.60
CA ASP A 41 -2.52 -16.26 14.92
C ASP A 41 -3.06 -15.07 15.71
N GLY A 42 -4.36 -15.07 15.96
CA GLY A 42 -5.05 -14.05 16.72
C GLY A 42 -5.64 -12.93 15.88
N ARG A 43 -5.61 -13.05 14.55
CA ARG A 43 -6.22 -12.13 13.60
C ARG A 43 -7.26 -12.87 12.77
N VAL A 44 -8.17 -12.09 12.19
CA VAL A 44 -9.07 -12.58 11.14
C VAL A 44 -8.69 -11.75 9.92
N ASP A 45 -7.92 -12.33 9.02
CA ASP A 45 -7.42 -11.69 7.80
C ASP A 45 -7.35 -12.66 6.61
N LEU A 46 -6.70 -12.25 5.51
CA LEU A 46 -6.62 -13.06 4.30
C LEU A 46 -5.93 -14.43 4.53
N ALA A 47 -5.00 -14.50 5.47
CA ALA A 47 -4.25 -15.72 5.78
C ALA A 47 -5.20 -16.84 6.19
N ASP A 48 -6.22 -16.53 6.98
CA ASP A 48 -7.21 -17.49 7.46
C ASP A 48 -8.01 -18.13 6.33
N ALA A 49 -8.50 -17.31 5.40
CA ALA A 49 -9.23 -17.80 4.23
C ALA A 49 -8.34 -18.70 3.36
N THR A 50 -7.11 -18.27 3.09
CA THR A 50 -6.17 -19.06 2.26
C THR A 50 -5.74 -20.36 2.94
N PHE A 51 -5.58 -20.35 4.27
CA PHE A 51 -5.30 -21.53 5.06
C PHE A 51 -6.45 -22.55 4.98
N ALA A 52 -7.70 -22.10 5.15
CA ALA A 52 -8.85 -22.99 5.09
C ALA A 52 -9.04 -23.57 3.67
N PHE A 53 -8.84 -22.78 2.61
CA PHE A 53 -8.81 -23.30 1.24
C PHE A 53 -7.75 -24.39 1.07
N SER A 54 -6.53 -24.15 1.55
CA SER A 54 -5.46 -25.14 1.41
C SER A 54 -5.71 -26.42 2.19
N TYR A 55 -6.30 -26.32 3.39
CA TYR A 55 -6.76 -27.51 4.12
C TYR A 55 -7.80 -28.30 3.33
N LEU A 56 -8.78 -27.65 2.73
CA LEU A 56 -9.84 -28.32 1.96
C LEU A 56 -9.31 -28.99 0.69
N VAL A 57 -8.28 -28.41 0.05
CA VAL A 57 -7.73 -28.91 -1.22
C VAL A 57 -6.62 -29.95 -0.99
N ASN A 58 -5.71 -29.68 -0.06
CA ASN A 58 -4.47 -30.46 0.13
C ASN A 58 -4.45 -31.24 1.45
N SER A 59 -5.47 -31.08 2.31
CA SER A 59 -5.55 -31.66 3.66
C SER A 59 -4.36 -31.30 4.55
N GLN A 60 -3.67 -30.19 4.26
CA GLN A 60 -2.51 -29.70 4.99
C GLN A 60 -2.42 -28.16 4.95
N PRO A 61 -1.90 -27.54 6.01
CA PRO A 61 -1.69 -28.10 7.35
C PRO A 61 -3.04 -28.44 8.04
N PRO A 62 -3.08 -29.33 9.05
CA PRO A 62 -4.33 -29.68 9.72
C PRO A 62 -4.89 -28.50 10.50
N ILE A 63 -6.22 -28.35 10.48
CA ILE A 63 -6.93 -27.36 11.31
C ILE A 63 -6.79 -27.79 12.78
N ILE A 64 -6.35 -26.85 13.61
CA ILE A 64 -6.11 -27.09 15.05
C ILE A 64 -7.30 -26.60 15.88
N CYS A 65 -8.06 -25.64 15.38
CA CYS A 65 -9.27 -25.11 15.99
C CYS A 65 -10.41 -25.19 14.97
N GLU A 66 -11.20 -26.26 15.02
CA GLU A 66 -12.26 -26.51 14.03
C GLU A 66 -13.35 -25.43 14.12
N ASP A 67 -13.74 -25.02 15.32
CA ASP A 67 -14.75 -23.95 15.54
C ASP A 67 -14.35 -22.61 14.91
N SER A 68 -13.05 -22.27 14.93
CA SER A 68 -12.58 -21.04 14.27
C SER A 68 -12.69 -21.10 12.75
N CYS A 69 -12.57 -22.31 12.19
CA CYS A 69 -12.60 -22.55 10.76
C CYS A 69 -13.97 -22.89 10.19
N ASP A 70 -14.94 -23.22 11.03
CA ASP A 70 -16.36 -23.21 10.66
C ASP A 70 -16.88 -21.77 10.75
N ALA A 71 -16.52 -21.00 9.73
CA ALA A 71 -16.70 -19.56 9.72
C ALA A 71 -18.16 -19.16 9.50
N ASP A 72 -18.96 -19.99 8.82
CA ASP A 72 -20.39 -19.73 8.65
C ASP A 72 -21.27 -20.40 9.72
N ASP A 73 -20.67 -21.13 10.67
CA ASP A 73 -21.30 -21.70 11.87
C ASP A 73 -22.37 -22.76 11.54
N ASN A 74 -22.07 -23.62 10.56
CA ASN A 74 -23.00 -24.63 10.07
C ASN A 74 -22.74 -26.06 10.59
N GLY A 75 -21.67 -26.25 11.37
CA GLY A 75 -21.17 -27.50 11.93
C GLY A 75 -20.34 -28.35 10.97
N ILE A 76 -19.92 -27.80 9.82
CA ILE A 76 -19.21 -28.53 8.76
C ILE A 76 -18.19 -27.64 8.07
N ILE A 77 -16.91 -27.95 8.26
CA ILE A 77 -15.81 -27.30 7.53
C ILE A 77 -15.82 -27.70 6.04
N ASN A 78 -16.15 -26.76 5.17
CA ASN A 78 -16.22 -26.90 3.72
C ASN A 78 -15.94 -25.55 3.00
N LEU A 79 -16.18 -25.47 1.69
CA LEU A 79 -15.88 -24.26 0.91
C LEU A 79 -16.70 -23.03 1.31
N SER A 80 -17.82 -23.19 2.01
CA SER A 80 -18.60 -22.05 2.50
C SER A 80 -17.85 -21.24 3.57
N ASP A 81 -16.94 -21.87 4.31
CA ASP A 81 -16.20 -21.22 5.40
C ASP A 81 -15.15 -20.19 4.94
N PRO A 82 -14.16 -20.54 4.10
CA PRO A 82 -13.25 -19.52 3.59
C PRO A 82 -13.97 -18.44 2.79
N MET A 83 -15.10 -18.78 2.15
CA MET A 83 -15.94 -17.79 1.47
C MET A 83 -16.65 -16.85 2.45
N ALA A 84 -17.07 -17.33 3.63
CA ALA A 84 -17.62 -16.49 4.68
C ALA A 84 -16.56 -15.54 5.26
N ILE A 85 -15.32 -16.01 5.45
CA ILE A 85 -14.18 -15.17 5.87
C ILE A 85 -13.93 -14.06 4.83
N LEU A 86 -13.78 -14.42 3.54
CA LEU A 86 -13.58 -13.42 2.49
C LEU A 86 -14.75 -12.44 2.37
N SER A 87 -15.97 -12.94 2.53
CA SER A 87 -17.17 -12.09 2.48
C SER A 87 -17.19 -11.10 3.64
N TYR A 88 -16.82 -11.53 4.85
CA TYR A 88 -16.73 -10.67 6.02
C TYR A 88 -15.64 -9.60 5.89
N LEU A 89 -14.47 -9.98 5.37
CA LEU A 89 -13.34 -9.07 5.25
C LEU A 89 -13.48 -8.03 4.13
N TYR A 90 -14.12 -8.39 3.01
CA TYR A 90 -14.01 -7.60 1.78
C TYR A 90 -15.34 -7.37 1.03
N LEU A 91 -16.46 -7.96 1.47
CA LEU A 91 -17.74 -7.90 0.76
C LEU A 91 -18.92 -7.56 1.69
N ASP A 92 -18.68 -6.88 2.82
CA ASP A 92 -19.70 -6.48 3.81
C ASP A 92 -20.57 -7.64 4.36
N GLY A 93 -20.05 -8.86 4.30
CA GLY A 93 -20.73 -10.06 4.80
C GLY A 93 -20.74 -10.09 6.34
N PRO A 94 -21.78 -10.62 6.98
CA PRO A 94 -21.74 -10.87 8.42
C PRO A 94 -20.89 -12.11 8.72
N LEU A 95 -20.12 -12.07 9.80
CA LEU A 95 -19.52 -13.27 10.40
C LEU A 95 -20.25 -13.58 11.72
N PRO A 96 -20.71 -14.83 11.95
CA PRO A 96 -21.32 -15.22 13.22
C PRO A 96 -20.36 -15.04 14.41
N ALA A 97 -20.90 -14.72 15.58
CA ALA A 97 -20.11 -14.62 16.80
C ALA A 97 -19.42 -15.96 17.13
N PRO A 98 -18.22 -15.97 17.75
CA PRO A 98 -17.49 -14.82 18.31
C PRO A 98 -16.51 -14.18 17.32
N VAL A 99 -16.73 -12.90 16.96
CA VAL A 99 -15.87 -12.16 16.02
C VAL A 99 -15.00 -11.17 16.78
N GLY A 100 -13.71 -11.12 16.49
CA GLY A 100 -12.74 -10.14 17.03
C GLY A 100 -12.30 -10.39 18.48
N GLU A 101 -13.23 -10.75 19.36
CA GLU A 101 -12.95 -11.15 20.74
C GLU A 101 -13.00 -12.66 20.93
N CYS A 102 -12.17 -13.17 21.82
CA CYS A 102 -12.19 -14.56 22.22
C CYS A 102 -13.41 -14.84 23.10
N ALA A 103 -14.26 -15.77 22.66
CA ALA A 103 -15.38 -16.25 23.45
C ALA A 103 -15.70 -17.70 23.07
N GLY A 104 -16.48 -18.37 23.92
CA GLY A 104 -16.94 -19.73 23.66
C GLY A 104 -17.97 -19.78 22.54
N ASP A 105 -18.14 -20.95 21.94
CA ASP A 105 -19.12 -21.18 20.89
C ASP A 105 -20.57 -20.91 21.39
N PRO A 106 -21.28 -19.89 20.86
CA PRO A 106 -22.69 -19.65 21.18
C PRO A 106 -23.61 -20.78 20.70
N THR A 107 -23.15 -21.57 19.73
CA THR A 107 -23.91 -22.53 18.90
C THR A 107 -23.31 -23.94 18.95
N ALA A 108 -22.62 -24.25 20.07
CA ALA A 108 -21.93 -25.50 20.36
C ALA A 108 -22.43 -26.74 19.60
N ASP A 109 -21.53 -27.32 18.81
CA ASP A 109 -21.77 -28.55 18.05
C ASP A 109 -20.72 -29.65 18.35
N SER A 110 -20.34 -30.45 17.35
CA SER A 110 -19.36 -31.54 17.50
C SER A 110 -17.93 -31.12 17.18
N LEU A 111 -17.72 -29.96 16.59
CA LEU A 111 -16.43 -29.35 16.37
C LEU A 111 -15.88 -28.85 17.72
N GLY A 112 -14.56 -28.63 17.74
CA GLY A 112 -13.89 -28.17 18.94
C GLY A 112 -12.65 -27.36 18.66
N CYS A 113 -12.22 -26.64 19.68
CA CYS A 113 -10.98 -25.87 19.67
C CYS A 113 -10.08 -26.27 20.84
N ASP A 114 -8.98 -26.96 20.53
CA ASP A 114 -8.05 -27.49 21.53
C ASP A 114 -6.88 -26.53 21.84
N VAL A 115 -6.83 -25.38 21.16
CA VAL A 115 -5.82 -24.32 21.36
C VAL A 115 -6.41 -23.09 22.01
N GLY A 116 -5.55 -22.31 22.67
CA GLY A 116 -5.98 -21.11 23.37
C GLY A 116 -6.03 -19.91 22.45
N CYS A 117 -7.10 -19.12 22.58
CA CYS A 117 -7.29 -17.84 21.90
C CYS A 117 -6.37 -16.72 22.44
N SER A 118 -5.18 -17.05 22.93
CA SER A 118 -4.22 -16.03 23.38
C SER A 118 -3.65 -15.30 22.15
N PRO A 119 -3.55 -13.97 22.17
CA PRO A 119 -2.88 -13.25 21.10
C PRO A 119 -1.43 -13.75 21.02
N LEU A 120 -1.02 -14.25 19.86
CA LEU A 120 0.39 -14.55 19.60
C LEU A 120 1.19 -13.24 19.61
N ASP A 121 2.48 -13.34 19.95
CA ASP A 121 3.38 -12.19 19.85
C ASP A 121 3.31 -11.62 18.42
N PRO A 122 3.11 -10.30 18.25
CA PRO A 122 2.97 -9.72 16.92
C PRO A 122 4.24 -10.00 16.11
N VAL A 123 4.08 -10.76 15.02
CA VAL A 123 5.15 -10.99 14.06
C VAL A 123 5.56 -9.63 13.49
N GLY A 124 6.85 -9.30 13.62
CA GLY A 124 7.40 -8.07 13.05
C GLY A 124 7.50 -8.14 11.53
N PRO A 125 7.62 -6.99 10.84
CA PRO A 125 7.78 -6.97 9.39
C PRO A 125 9.06 -7.68 8.95
N SER A 126 8.99 -8.44 7.86
CA SER A 126 10.11 -9.14 7.26
C SER A 126 10.94 -8.20 6.39
N PRO A 127 12.27 -8.05 6.63
CA PRO A 127 13.12 -7.15 5.85
C PRO A 127 13.42 -7.65 4.43
N LEU A 128 13.07 -8.91 4.13
CA LEU A 128 13.22 -9.49 2.79
C LEU A 128 12.03 -9.19 1.88
N HIS A 129 10.95 -8.67 2.45
CA HIS A 129 9.69 -8.40 1.78
C HIS A 129 9.41 -6.91 1.78
N LEU A 130 9.09 -6.35 0.62
CA LEU A 130 8.87 -4.92 0.48
C LEU A 130 7.65 -4.67 -0.40
N ILE A 131 6.75 -3.81 0.06
CA ILE A 131 5.72 -3.14 -0.74
C ILE A 131 6.10 -1.67 -0.87
N PHE A 132 6.08 -1.14 -2.09
CA PHE A 132 6.48 0.22 -2.39
C PHE A 132 5.73 0.77 -3.60
N LEU A 133 5.78 2.09 -3.77
CA LEU A 133 5.17 2.78 -4.90
C LEU A 133 6.24 3.34 -5.84
N GLU A 134 5.98 3.23 -7.13
CA GLU A 134 6.75 3.90 -8.18
C GLU A 134 5.84 4.79 -9.02
N GLN A 135 6.20 6.07 -9.12
CA GLN A 135 5.53 7.00 -10.03
C GLN A 135 6.00 6.79 -11.46
N PHE A 136 5.09 6.96 -12.41
CA PHE A 136 5.38 6.94 -13.83
C PHE A 136 4.47 7.92 -14.57
N GLY A 137 4.82 8.23 -15.82
CA GLY A 137 4.10 9.25 -16.59
C GLY A 137 4.57 10.66 -16.24
N ASN A 138 4.26 11.61 -17.13
CA ASN A 138 4.70 13.00 -17.06
C ASN A 138 3.50 13.96 -17.20
N ASN A 139 2.30 13.54 -16.80
CA ASN A 139 1.12 14.40 -16.87
C ASN A 139 1.11 15.30 -15.62
N PRO A 140 1.11 16.64 -15.75
CA PRO A 140 1.07 17.53 -14.60
C PRO A 140 -0.27 17.46 -13.84
N ASP A 141 -1.35 17.03 -14.50
CA ASP A 141 -2.71 17.03 -13.92
C ASP A 141 -3.10 15.69 -13.25
N ILE A 142 -2.29 14.64 -13.43
CA ILE A 142 -2.60 13.28 -12.97
C ILE A 142 -1.34 12.65 -12.37
N VAL A 143 -1.49 12.02 -11.21
CA VAL A 143 -0.42 11.23 -10.59
C VAL A 143 -0.67 9.75 -10.86
N SER A 144 0.13 9.14 -11.74
CA SER A 144 0.06 7.69 -11.97
C SER A 144 1.11 6.96 -11.12
N SER A 145 0.67 5.98 -10.34
CA SER A 145 1.52 5.17 -9.46
C SER A 145 1.31 3.67 -9.67
N ARG A 146 2.42 2.92 -9.68
CA ARG A 146 2.42 1.45 -9.63
C ARG A 146 2.72 1.02 -8.21
N ILE A 147 1.95 0.07 -7.71
CA ILE A 147 2.23 -0.62 -6.47
C ILE A 147 3.06 -1.85 -6.84
N CYS A 148 4.28 -1.88 -6.32
CA CYS A 148 5.27 -2.89 -6.62
C CYS A 148 5.68 -3.65 -5.36
N ILE A 149 6.05 -4.92 -5.54
CA ILE A 149 6.60 -5.74 -4.47
C ILE A 149 7.97 -6.33 -4.82
N ASN A 150 8.80 -6.49 -3.79
CA ASN A 150 9.99 -7.33 -3.80
C ASN A 150 9.79 -8.45 -2.78
N THR A 151 9.95 -9.70 -3.21
CA THR A 151 9.87 -10.87 -2.33
C THR A 151 10.74 -12.01 -2.89
N PRO A 152 11.47 -12.75 -2.05
CA PRO A 152 12.15 -13.98 -2.48
C PRO A 152 11.19 -15.16 -2.68
N ASP A 153 10.02 -15.13 -2.03
CA ASP A 153 9.09 -16.25 -1.94
C ASP A 153 8.02 -16.14 -3.05
N SER A 154 7.45 -17.29 -3.45
CA SER A 154 6.28 -17.27 -4.32
C SER A 154 5.05 -16.95 -3.49
N LEU A 155 4.12 -16.18 -4.04
CA LEU A 155 2.92 -15.73 -3.33
C LEU A 155 1.66 -16.37 -3.91
N SER A 156 0.76 -16.82 -3.05
CA SER A 156 -0.61 -17.25 -3.39
C SER A 156 -1.62 -16.11 -3.35
N GLY A 157 -1.27 -15.01 -2.69
CA GLY A 157 -2.15 -13.87 -2.52
C GLY A 157 -1.53 -12.76 -1.68
N TRP A 158 -2.28 -11.68 -1.52
CA TRP A 158 -1.90 -10.52 -0.72
C TRP A 158 -3.12 -9.67 -0.36
N ALA A 159 -3.05 -8.98 0.77
CA ALA A 159 -3.98 -7.93 1.16
C ALA A 159 -3.21 -6.71 1.67
N PHE A 160 -3.69 -5.50 1.35
CA PHE A 160 -3.11 -4.25 1.85
C PHE A 160 -4.06 -3.07 1.67
N GLY A 161 -3.82 -2.00 2.43
CA GLY A 161 -4.35 -0.66 2.16
C GLY A 161 -3.28 0.27 1.59
N ILE A 162 -3.67 1.24 0.77
CA ILE A 162 -2.86 2.40 0.38
C ILE A 162 -3.59 3.65 0.85
N CYS A 163 -2.95 4.42 1.72
CA CYS A 163 -3.46 5.67 2.26
C CYS A 163 -2.84 6.87 1.55
N HIS A 164 -3.63 7.92 1.38
CA HIS A 164 -3.22 9.24 0.92
C HIS A 164 -4.03 10.33 1.66
N ASP A 165 -3.61 11.58 1.56
CA ASP A 165 -4.39 12.72 2.06
C ASP A 165 -5.42 13.14 1.00
N SER A 166 -6.70 12.98 1.35
CA SER A 166 -7.86 13.28 0.48
C SER A 166 -7.98 14.76 0.08
N THR A 167 -7.25 15.66 0.74
CA THR A 167 -7.17 17.08 0.38
C THR A 167 -6.42 17.28 -0.94
N PHE A 168 -5.39 16.47 -1.19
CA PHE A 168 -4.45 16.66 -2.30
C PHE A 168 -4.64 15.65 -3.44
N LEU A 169 -5.18 14.47 -3.15
CA LEU A 169 -5.28 13.37 -4.09
C LEU A 169 -6.68 12.75 -4.01
N GLU A 170 -7.24 12.42 -5.16
CA GLU A 170 -8.48 11.65 -5.30
C GLU A 170 -8.25 10.55 -6.33
N ILE A 171 -8.66 9.32 -6.02
CA ILE A 171 -8.49 8.17 -6.92
C ILE A 171 -9.41 8.33 -8.13
N ASP A 172 -8.82 8.40 -9.32
CA ASP A 172 -9.53 8.41 -10.61
C ASP A 172 -9.75 6.99 -11.13
N GLN A 173 -8.68 6.18 -11.10
CA GLN A 173 -8.70 4.82 -11.62
C GLN A 173 -7.83 3.90 -10.76
N LEU A 174 -8.30 2.66 -10.58
CA LEU A 174 -7.59 1.57 -9.90
C LEU A 174 -7.71 0.30 -10.74
N ASP A 175 -6.57 -0.24 -11.15
CA ASP A 175 -6.47 -1.42 -12.00
C ASP A 175 -5.53 -2.47 -11.42
N GLU A 176 -5.71 -3.71 -11.87
CA GLU A 176 -4.76 -4.79 -11.63
C GLU A 176 -3.40 -4.48 -12.24
N GLY A 177 -2.35 -4.91 -11.54
CA GLY A 177 -0.99 -4.86 -12.06
C GLY A 177 -0.70 -5.95 -13.08
N ASN A 178 0.38 -5.78 -13.83
CA ASN A 178 0.75 -6.72 -14.89
C ASN A 178 1.31 -8.07 -14.38
N ALA A 179 1.62 -8.19 -13.09
CA ALA A 179 2.23 -9.37 -12.51
C ALA A 179 1.33 -10.62 -12.66
N LEU A 180 0.01 -10.45 -12.73
CA LEU A 180 -0.98 -11.52 -12.87
C LEU A 180 -1.42 -11.79 -14.32
N ASN A 181 -0.93 -11.03 -15.31
CA ASN A 181 -1.36 -11.19 -16.70
C ASN A 181 -1.04 -12.57 -17.30
N ASN A 182 -0.06 -13.29 -16.74
CA ASN A 182 0.32 -14.63 -17.19
C ASN A 182 -0.32 -15.77 -16.38
N THR A 183 -1.05 -15.46 -15.30
CA THR A 183 -1.74 -16.47 -14.47
C THR A 183 -3.20 -16.69 -14.85
N GLY A 184 -3.72 -15.90 -15.81
CA GLY A 184 -5.16 -15.90 -16.15
C GLY A 184 -5.99 -14.97 -15.27
N GLY A 185 -5.33 -14.10 -14.50
CA GLY A 185 -5.96 -13.26 -13.47
C GLY A 185 -6.09 -13.99 -12.13
N PRO A 186 -6.50 -13.28 -11.06
CA PRO A 186 -6.79 -13.87 -9.77
C PRO A 186 -8.20 -14.49 -9.72
N GLU A 187 -8.37 -15.56 -8.95
CA GLU A 187 -9.69 -16.15 -8.66
C GLU A 187 -10.52 -15.32 -7.67
N PHE A 188 -9.85 -14.52 -6.84
CA PHE A 188 -10.49 -13.51 -5.99
C PHE A 188 -9.74 -12.19 -6.10
N LEU A 189 -10.48 -11.12 -6.39
CA LEU A 189 -10.00 -9.75 -6.35
C LEU A 189 -11.09 -8.88 -5.75
N ALA A 190 -10.74 -8.15 -4.70
CA ALA A 190 -11.61 -7.15 -4.09
C ALA A 190 -10.87 -5.82 -3.99
N TYR A 191 -11.57 -4.76 -4.38
CA TYR A 191 -11.16 -3.38 -4.14
C TYR A 191 -12.24 -2.66 -3.37
N GLU A 192 -11.81 -1.78 -2.48
CA GLU A 192 -12.69 -0.79 -1.88
C GLU A 192 -11.99 0.57 -1.86
N ILE A 193 -12.67 1.59 -2.36
CA ILE A 193 -12.14 2.95 -2.49
C ILE A 193 -12.76 3.83 -1.41
N TYR A 194 -11.89 4.55 -0.71
CA TYR A 194 -12.20 5.51 0.33
C TYR A 194 -11.66 6.88 -0.07
N PRO A 195 -12.17 7.98 0.53
CA PRO A 195 -11.57 9.29 0.34
C PRO A 195 -10.08 9.33 0.72
N GLU A 196 -9.69 8.61 1.78
CA GLU A 196 -8.30 8.60 2.29
C GLU A 196 -7.43 7.48 1.67
N GLY A 197 -7.92 6.74 0.67
CA GLY A 197 -7.17 5.59 0.15
C GLY A 197 -7.98 4.51 -0.53
N PHE A 198 -7.38 3.33 -0.66
CA PHE A 198 -8.08 2.13 -1.09
C PHE A 198 -7.53 0.89 -0.38
N THR A 199 -8.32 -0.17 -0.35
CA THR A 199 -7.88 -1.51 0.04
C THR A 199 -7.91 -2.42 -1.19
N ALA A 200 -7.01 -3.40 -1.19
CA ALA A 200 -6.96 -4.43 -2.21
C ALA A 200 -6.68 -5.78 -1.56
N ALA A 201 -7.42 -6.80 -1.96
CA ALA A 201 -7.20 -8.18 -1.56
C ALA A 201 -7.24 -9.11 -2.77
N VAL A 202 -6.29 -10.02 -2.83
CA VAL A 202 -6.09 -10.94 -3.95
C VAL A 202 -5.85 -12.35 -3.44
N VAL A 203 -6.63 -13.31 -3.95
CA VAL A 203 -6.25 -14.74 -3.95
C VAL A 203 -6.05 -15.15 -5.41
N ILE A 204 -4.83 -15.57 -5.75
CA ILE A 204 -4.49 -15.92 -7.12
C ILE A 204 -5.25 -17.17 -7.54
N SER A 205 -5.25 -18.18 -6.68
CA SER A 205 -5.87 -19.48 -6.94
C SER A 205 -6.21 -20.17 -5.61
N PHE A 206 -7.47 -20.59 -5.45
CA PHE A 206 -7.97 -21.28 -4.27
C PHE A 206 -7.41 -22.70 -4.14
N ASP A 207 -7.04 -23.35 -5.25
CA ASP A 207 -6.44 -24.68 -5.24
C ASP A 207 -4.90 -24.67 -5.25
N GLY A 208 -4.29 -23.48 -5.27
CA GLY A 208 -2.84 -23.31 -5.31
C GLY A 208 -2.20 -23.73 -6.64
N SER A 209 -2.99 -23.90 -7.71
CA SER A 209 -2.47 -24.26 -9.04
C SER A 209 -1.70 -23.13 -9.71
N ALA A 210 -1.90 -21.89 -9.27
CA ALA A 210 -1.18 -20.71 -9.73
C ALA A 210 -0.66 -19.86 -8.57
N VAL A 211 0.57 -19.37 -8.71
CA VAL A 211 1.24 -18.49 -7.75
C VAL A 211 1.98 -17.39 -8.51
N LEU A 212 2.20 -16.25 -7.86
CA LEU A 212 3.12 -15.21 -8.34
C LEU A 212 4.55 -15.58 -7.93
N PRO A 213 5.46 -15.90 -8.87
CA PRO A 213 6.82 -16.26 -8.50
C PRO A 213 7.57 -15.09 -7.86
N GLY A 214 8.41 -15.41 -6.87
CA GLY A 214 9.31 -14.46 -6.24
C GLY A 214 10.12 -13.63 -7.26
N GLY A 215 10.50 -12.42 -6.86
CA GLY A 215 11.26 -11.49 -7.68
C GLY A 215 11.25 -10.08 -7.14
N SER A 216 11.89 -9.19 -7.89
CA SER A 216 11.86 -7.75 -7.65
C SER A 216 10.92 -7.06 -8.61
N PHE A 217 10.35 -5.95 -8.17
CA PHE A 217 9.58 -5.02 -8.99
C PHE A 217 8.40 -5.72 -9.68
N ARG A 218 7.64 -6.51 -8.92
CA ARG A 218 6.39 -7.10 -9.42
C ARG A 218 5.30 -6.04 -9.28
N GLU A 219 4.82 -5.50 -10.40
CA GLU A 219 3.67 -4.57 -10.42
C GLU A 219 2.40 -5.35 -10.13
N ILE A 220 1.86 -5.22 -8.91
CA ILE A 220 0.68 -5.95 -8.46
C ILE A 220 -0.60 -5.15 -8.63
N HIS A 221 -0.51 -3.81 -8.61
CA HIS A 221 -1.64 -2.89 -8.77
C HIS A 221 -1.19 -1.58 -9.39
N ARG A 222 -2.13 -0.86 -10.03
CA ARG A 222 -1.91 0.46 -10.62
C ARG A 222 -3.04 1.39 -10.20
N VAL A 223 -2.67 2.61 -9.85
CA VAL A 223 -3.62 3.65 -9.46
C VAL A 223 -3.28 4.97 -10.15
N GLU A 224 -4.30 5.67 -10.59
CA GLU A 224 -4.22 7.03 -11.11
C GLU A 224 -5.02 7.96 -10.19
N TYR A 225 -4.40 9.08 -9.83
CA TYR A 225 -5.02 10.11 -8.99
C TYR A 225 -5.22 11.39 -9.78
N THR A 226 -6.38 12.02 -9.60
CA THR A 226 -6.53 13.45 -9.89
C THR A 226 -5.97 14.28 -8.72
N ILE A 227 -5.72 15.55 -8.98
CA ILE A 227 -5.12 16.49 -8.02
C ILE A 227 -6.13 17.60 -7.70
N PRO A 228 -7.02 17.42 -6.70
CA PRO A 228 -7.99 18.44 -6.33
C PRO A 228 -7.33 19.76 -5.90
N THR A 229 -6.23 19.67 -5.14
CA THR A 229 -5.45 20.81 -4.68
C THR A 229 -3.96 20.52 -4.88
N PRO A 230 -3.21 21.35 -5.63
CA PRO A 230 -1.76 21.23 -5.73
C PRO A 230 -1.08 21.35 -4.36
N GLY A 231 -0.06 20.53 -4.13
CA GLY A 231 0.67 20.53 -2.87
C GLY A 231 1.61 19.35 -2.72
N ILE A 232 2.18 19.22 -1.54
CA ILE A 232 3.04 18.07 -1.20
C ILE A 232 2.20 17.10 -0.37
N SER A 233 2.05 15.88 -0.86
CA SER A 233 1.35 14.80 -0.18
C SER A 233 2.22 13.54 -0.14
N THR A 234 1.79 12.53 0.60
CA THR A 234 2.47 11.23 0.67
C THR A 234 1.46 10.12 0.46
N ILE A 235 1.84 9.15 -0.37
CA ILE A 235 1.09 7.92 -0.56
C ILE A 235 1.85 6.79 0.15
N CYS A 236 1.17 6.05 1.02
CA CYS A 236 1.79 5.04 1.88
C CYS A 236 0.95 3.76 1.94
N PRO A 237 1.58 2.57 1.93
CA PRO A 237 0.90 1.37 2.40
C PRO A 237 0.50 1.52 3.87
N CYS A 238 -0.72 1.10 4.21
CA CYS A 238 -1.32 1.25 5.54
C CYS A 238 -2.26 0.08 5.88
N SER A 239 -2.63 -0.04 7.15
CA SER A 239 -3.57 -1.07 7.64
C SER A 239 -4.70 -0.44 8.48
N THR A 240 -5.08 0.79 8.13
CA THR A 240 -6.08 1.59 8.87
C THR A 240 -7.40 1.75 8.12
N LEU A 241 -7.46 1.29 6.87
CA LEU A 241 -8.65 1.32 6.00
C LEU A 241 -9.37 -0.03 6.06
N GLY A 242 -10.65 -0.08 5.72
CA GLY A 242 -11.48 -1.29 5.90
C GLY A 242 -12.33 -1.24 7.16
N ASP A 243 -13.52 -1.85 7.10
CA ASP A 243 -14.29 -2.29 8.25
C ASP A 243 -14.77 -3.75 8.03
N PRO A 244 -14.04 -4.77 8.53
CA PRO A 244 -12.88 -4.68 9.41
C PRO A 244 -11.63 -4.15 8.71
N GLN A 245 -10.67 -3.65 9.50
CA GLN A 245 -9.43 -3.08 8.96
C GLN A 245 -8.61 -4.13 8.19
N VAL A 246 -8.23 -3.78 6.96
CA VAL A 246 -7.43 -4.65 6.09
C VAL A 246 -5.98 -4.62 6.54
N VAL A 247 -5.49 -5.76 6.99
CA VAL A 247 -4.10 -5.96 7.40
C VAL A 247 -3.21 -6.09 6.16
N THR A 248 -2.04 -5.44 6.19
CA THR A 248 -1.04 -5.60 5.13
C THR A 248 -0.28 -6.91 5.32
N ASN A 249 -0.55 -7.89 4.46
CA ASN A 249 0.13 -9.17 4.44
C ASN A 249 0.31 -9.73 3.02
N PHE A 250 1.36 -10.54 2.87
CA PHE A 250 1.57 -11.42 1.73
C PHE A 250 1.36 -12.85 2.20
N ILE A 251 0.73 -13.68 1.37
CA ILE A 251 0.54 -15.10 1.66
C ILE A 251 1.45 -15.89 0.73
N THR A 252 2.37 -16.70 1.29
CA THR A 252 3.27 -17.52 0.47
C THR A 252 2.55 -18.70 -0.19
N ASP A 253 3.22 -19.38 -1.11
CA ASP A 253 2.77 -20.65 -1.68
C ASP A 253 2.75 -21.82 -0.68
N GLN A 254 3.25 -21.61 0.55
CA GLN A 254 3.09 -22.50 1.69
C GLN A 254 2.00 -22.04 2.67
N ASN A 255 1.21 -21.01 2.31
CA ASN A 255 0.20 -20.34 3.13
C ASN A 255 0.73 -19.74 4.44
N GLU A 256 1.99 -19.29 4.43
CA GLU A 256 2.53 -18.54 5.56
C GLU A 256 2.26 -17.04 5.35
N PRO A 257 1.65 -16.36 6.34
CA PRO A 257 1.48 -14.92 6.28
C PRO A 257 2.81 -14.21 6.57
N ILE A 258 3.11 -13.21 5.74
CA ILE A 258 4.28 -12.36 5.86
C ILE A 258 3.84 -10.90 5.89
N ILE A 259 4.26 -10.18 6.93
CA ILE A 259 4.09 -8.72 6.97
C ILE A 259 5.28 -8.09 6.25
N PRO A 260 5.10 -7.41 5.11
CA PRO A 260 6.20 -6.77 4.40
C PRO A 260 6.63 -5.46 5.06
N MET A 261 7.87 -5.04 4.80
CA MET A 261 8.21 -3.63 4.97
C MET A 261 7.42 -2.78 3.98
N ALA A 262 7.04 -1.58 4.40
CA ALA A 262 6.36 -0.61 3.55
C ALA A 262 7.27 0.61 3.29
N THR A 263 7.28 1.09 2.05
CA THR A 263 7.92 2.36 1.70
C THR A 263 6.88 3.31 1.12
N CYS A 264 6.75 4.47 1.76
CA CYS A 264 5.94 5.58 1.29
C CYS A 264 6.61 6.30 0.11
N ARG A 265 5.78 7.01 -0.66
CA ARG A 265 6.23 7.90 -1.73
C ARG A 265 5.67 9.30 -1.52
N THR A 266 6.56 10.28 -1.42
CA THR A 266 6.18 11.70 -1.46
C THR A 266 5.85 12.09 -2.89
N ILE A 267 4.76 12.82 -3.04
CA ILE A 267 4.26 13.39 -4.28
C ILE A 267 4.32 14.90 -4.13
N ASP A 268 4.98 15.56 -5.06
CA ASP A 268 4.98 17.01 -5.16
C ASP A 268 4.19 17.37 -6.42
N THR A 269 3.02 17.96 -6.23
CA THR A 269 2.15 18.43 -7.32
C THR A 269 2.13 19.94 -7.40
N LEU A 270 3.02 20.64 -6.66
CA LEU A 270 3.18 22.07 -6.85
C LEU A 270 3.61 22.35 -8.29
N PRO A 271 3.07 23.39 -8.93
CA PRO A 271 3.58 23.83 -10.22
C PRO A 271 5.08 24.06 -10.07
N PHE A 272 5.86 23.47 -10.97
CA PHE A 272 7.30 23.67 -11.01
C PHE A 272 7.54 25.13 -11.40
N SER A 273 7.76 26.00 -10.42
CA SER A 273 8.20 27.37 -10.70
C SER A 273 9.71 27.36 -10.85
N ILE A 274 10.17 27.91 -11.96
CA ILE A 274 11.60 28.04 -12.25
C ILE A 274 12.03 29.41 -11.73
N ASP A 275 12.93 29.43 -10.75
CA ASP A 275 13.59 30.67 -10.31
C ASP A 275 14.20 31.42 -11.50
N PHE A 276 13.84 32.70 -11.63
CA PHE A 276 14.39 33.61 -12.62
C PHE A 276 14.64 35.00 -12.00
N SER A 277 15.24 35.89 -12.80
CA SER A 277 15.36 37.30 -12.42
C SER A 277 14.79 38.17 -13.53
N ARG A 278 13.76 38.95 -13.21
CA ARG A 278 13.03 39.77 -14.18
C ARG A 278 13.95 40.82 -14.76
N GLY A 279 14.00 40.87 -16.09
CA GLY A 279 14.91 41.72 -16.86
C GLY A 279 16.16 41.02 -17.41
N ASP A 280 16.47 39.76 -17.04
CA ASP A 280 17.56 38.97 -17.66
C ASP A 280 17.05 38.18 -18.87
N CYS A 281 16.49 38.90 -19.85
CA CYS A 281 15.82 38.28 -21.00
C CYS A 281 16.77 37.48 -21.90
N ASN A 282 18.07 37.79 -21.85
CA ASN A 282 19.10 37.06 -22.60
C ASN A 282 19.82 35.96 -21.78
N GLY A 283 19.49 35.80 -20.49
CA GLY A 283 20.06 34.79 -19.60
C GLY A 283 21.56 34.96 -19.33
N SER A 284 22.04 36.21 -19.32
CA SER A 284 23.45 36.53 -19.12
C SER A 284 23.84 36.71 -17.65
N GLY A 285 22.88 36.86 -16.74
CA GLY A 285 23.09 37.30 -15.37
C GLY A 285 23.49 38.78 -15.25
N THR A 286 23.45 39.53 -16.35
CA THR A 286 23.69 40.98 -16.39
C THR A 286 22.43 41.69 -16.86
N PHE A 287 22.12 42.84 -16.25
CA PHE A 287 20.86 43.55 -16.44
C PHE A 287 21.13 44.88 -17.14
N ASP A 288 21.13 44.88 -18.47
CA ASP A 288 21.51 46.05 -19.26
C ASP A 288 20.72 46.19 -20.58
N ILE A 289 21.21 47.03 -21.49
CA ILE A 289 20.54 47.29 -22.76
C ILE A 289 20.49 46.05 -23.69
N ALA A 290 21.38 45.07 -23.50
CA ALA A 290 21.40 43.84 -24.26
C ALA A 290 20.11 43.04 -24.07
N ASP A 291 19.47 43.10 -22.90
CA ASP A 291 18.18 42.46 -22.63
C ASP A 291 17.05 43.09 -23.46
N ALA A 292 17.02 44.43 -23.54
CA ALA A 292 16.08 45.13 -24.44
C ALA A 292 16.31 44.76 -25.91
N VAL A 293 17.56 44.59 -26.33
CA VAL A 293 17.89 44.23 -27.72
C VAL A 293 17.38 42.83 -28.05
N VAL A 294 17.62 41.85 -27.17
CA VAL A 294 17.13 40.48 -27.36
C VAL A 294 15.60 40.44 -27.35
N LEU A 295 14.96 41.17 -26.44
CA LEU A 295 13.51 41.26 -26.38
C LEU A 295 12.90 41.88 -27.65
N LEU A 296 13.47 42.97 -28.17
CA LEU A 296 13.00 43.58 -29.42
C LEU A 296 13.24 42.67 -30.64
N ASP A 297 14.33 41.90 -30.65
CA ASP A 297 14.62 40.91 -31.69
C ASP A 297 13.63 39.73 -31.65
N LEU A 298 13.26 39.28 -30.44
CA LEU A 298 12.20 38.29 -30.22
C LEU A 298 10.85 38.78 -30.76
N LEU A 299 10.48 40.03 -30.50
CA LEU A 299 9.18 40.60 -30.90
C LEU A 299 9.08 40.92 -32.41
N PHE A 300 10.17 41.41 -33.03
CA PHE A 300 10.10 41.95 -34.40
C PHE A 300 11.15 41.40 -35.37
N GLY A 301 12.27 40.89 -34.87
CA GLY A 301 13.40 40.42 -35.68
C GLY A 301 13.27 38.98 -36.18
N GLY A 302 12.32 38.22 -35.62
CA GLY A 302 12.26 36.77 -35.80
C GLY A 302 13.36 36.06 -35.01
N GLY A 303 13.78 36.65 -33.90
CA GLY A 303 14.76 36.09 -32.97
C GLY A 303 14.36 34.70 -32.47
N GLY A 304 15.37 33.92 -32.06
CA GLY A 304 15.15 32.59 -31.49
C GLY A 304 14.36 32.64 -30.18
N ALA A 305 13.83 31.50 -29.75
CA ALA A 305 13.17 31.39 -28.45
C ALA A 305 14.13 31.83 -27.32
N VAL A 306 13.60 32.61 -26.38
CA VAL A 306 14.29 32.97 -25.13
C VAL A 306 14.15 31.85 -24.10
N PHE A 307 15.11 31.75 -23.18
CA PHE A 307 15.14 30.67 -22.17
C PHE A 307 14.06 30.79 -21.12
N CYS A 308 13.61 32.02 -20.83
CA CYS A 308 12.68 32.32 -19.77
C CYS A 308 11.80 33.48 -20.21
N ARG A 309 10.51 33.20 -20.45
CA ARG A 309 9.58 34.23 -20.94
C ARG A 309 9.17 35.17 -19.82
N ASP A 310 9.10 34.68 -18.58
CA ASP A 310 8.84 35.52 -17.39
C ASP A 310 9.96 36.53 -17.14
N ALA A 311 11.21 36.16 -17.44
CA ALA A 311 12.32 37.12 -17.36
C ALA A 311 12.21 38.26 -18.39
N CYS A 312 11.49 38.02 -19.49
CA CYS A 312 11.29 38.97 -20.58
C CYS A 312 9.97 39.75 -20.48
N ASP A 313 9.00 39.29 -19.68
CA ASP A 313 7.83 40.08 -19.25
C ASP A 313 8.27 40.99 -18.09
N ILE A 314 8.74 42.17 -18.46
CA ILE A 314 9.45 43.08 -17.57
C ILE A 314 8.46 43.92 -16.76
N ASN A 315 7.28 44.19 -17.31
CA ASN A 315 6.23 44.93 -16.60
C ASN A 315 5.27 44.03 -15.82
N ASP A 316 5.39 42.70 -15.95
CA ASP A 316 4.66 41.68 -15.20
C ASP A 316 3.14 41.77 -15.41
N ASP A 317 2.74 41.97 -16.67
CA ASP A 317 1.32 42.07 -17.07
C ASP A 317 0.76 40.82 -17.75
N GLY A 318 1.59 39.78 -17.89
CA GLY A 318 1.27 38.48 -18.47
C GLY A 318 1.27 38.47 -20.00
N ALA A 319 1.79 39.51 -20.63
CA ALA A 319 1.84 39.65 -22.08
C ALA A 319 3.20 40.15 -22.55
N LEU A 320 3.96 39.23 -23.16
CA LEU A 320 5.22 39.58 -23.82
C LEU A 320 4.99 40.45 -25.08
N ASP A 321 5.13 41.76 -24.95
CA ASP A 321 4.88 42.72 -26.02
C ASP A 321 5.80 43.96 -26.00
N ILE A 322 5.47 45.00 -26.77
CA ILE A 322 6.31 46.20 -26.89
C ILE A 322 6.39 47.03 -25.61
N SER A 323 5.47 46.82 -24.66
CA SER A 323 5.46 47.50 -23.37
C SER A 323 6.65 47.08 -22.51
N ASP A 324 7.12 45.84 -22.61
CA ASP A 324 8.25 45.30 -21.84
C ASP A 324 9.59 46.01 -22.13
N PRO A 325 10.07 46.11 -23.39
CA PRO A 325 11.30 46.84 -23.67
C PRO A 325 11.15 48.33 -23.39
N ILE A 326 9.93 48.90 -23.48
CA ILE A 326 9.67 50.28 -23.08
C ILE A 326 9.84 50.43 -21.57
N TYR A 327 9.27 49.52 -20.78
CA TYR A 327 9.40 49.50 -19.33
C TYR A 327 10.88 49.39 -18.93
N TRP A 328 11.59 48.44 -19.53
CA TRP A 328 13.01 48.20 -19.25
C TRP A 328 13.90 49.40 -19.54
N LEU A 329 13.76 50.00 -20.72
CA LEU A 329 14.55 51.17 -21.09
C LEU A 329 14.19 52.40 -20.25
N THR A 330 12.93 52.50 -19.81
CA THR A 330 12.48 53.56 -18.89
C THR A 330 13.12 53.41 -17.51
N TYR A 331 13.17 52.19 -16.99
CA TYR A 331 13.89 51.87 -15.75
C TYR A 331 15.38 52.18 -15.87
N LEU A 332 16.05 51.69 -16.91
CA LEU A 332 17.50 51.84 -17.10
C LEU A 332 17.95 53.29 -17.29
N PHE A 333 17.19 54.11 -18.03
CA PHE A 333 17.66 55.42 -18.51
C PHE A 333 16.82 56.62 -18.09
N SER A 334 15.58 56.40 -17.63
CA SER A 334 14.63 57.48 -17.38
C SER A 334 14.13 57.53 -15.93
N SER A 335 14.81 56.83 -15.02
CA SER A 335 14.42 56.74 -13.60
C SER A 335 12.98 56.24 -13.41
N GLY A 336 12.56 55.30 -14.27
CA GLY A 336 11.30 54.58 -14.09
C GLY A 336 11.29 53.71 -12.84
N ASP A 337 10.12 53.18 -12.50
CA ASP A 337 9.97 52.24 -11.40
C ASP A 337 10.76 50.95 -11.68
N ALA A 338 11.28 50.33 -10.62
CA ALA A 338 11.93 49.03 -10.75
C ALA A 338 10.91 47.98 -11.25
N PRO A 339 11.33 46.99 -12.04
CA PRO A 339 10.46 45.88 -12.38
C PRO A 339 9.89 45.20 -11.12
N PRO A 340 8.65 44.69 -11.19
CA PRO A 340 8.08 43.84 -10.14
C PRO A 340 8.98 42.65 -9.77
N ALA A 341 8.70 42.03 -8.62
CA ALA A 341 9.48 40.88 -8.19
C ALA A 341 9.27 39.69 -9.18
N PRO A 342 10.28 38.82 -9.39
CA PRO A 342 11.64 38.88 -8.87
C PRO A 342 12.47 40.00 -9.53
N SER A 343 12.90 41.01 -8.77
CA SER A 343 13.54 42.21 -9.32
C SER A 343 14.92 41.91 -9.94
N PRO A 344 15.41 42.77 -10.86
CA PRO A 344 16.73 42.59 -11.48
C PRO A 344 17.85 42.30 -10.48
N GLY A 345 18.51 41.16 -10.64
CA GLY A 345 19.62 40.69 -9.80
C GLY A 345 19.20 39.89 -8.57
N ILE A 346 17.90 39.67 -8.36
CA ILE A 346 17.35 38.80 -7.33
C ILE A 346 16.63 37.65 -8.02
N CYS A 347 16.98 36.43 -7.63
CA CYS A 347 16.30 35.22 -8.07
C CYS A 347 15.07 34.94 -7.22
N GLY A 348 14.00 34.50 -7.88
CA GLY A 348 12.82 33.97 -7.24
C GLY A 348 11.80 33.48 -8.26
N ASP A 349 10.79 32.79 -7.75
CA ASP A 349 9.58 32.42 -8.47
C ASP A 349 8.77 33.66 -8.87
N ASP A 350 7.91 33.51 -9.88
CA ASP A 350 6.94 34.55 -10.27
C ASP A 350 5.83 34.68 -9.20
N PRO A 351 5.74 35.82 -8.46
CA PRO A 351 4.68 36.02 -7.48
C PRO A 351 3.29 36.23 -8.11
N SER A 352 3.23 36.42 -9.44
CA SER A 352 2.04 36.78 -10.23
C SER A 352 1.73 35.77 -11.34
N ALA A 353 2.03 34.49 -11.09
CA ALA A 353 1.89 33.38 -12.04
C ALA A 353 0.81 33.56 -13.11
N ASP A 354 1.24 33.51 -14.37
CA ASP A 354 0.39 33.62 -15.55
C ASP A 354 0.60 32.46 -16.57
N SER A 355 0.46 32.72 -17.87
CA SER A 355 0.62 31.72 -18.93
C SER A 355 2.02 31.68 -19.55
N LEU A 356 2.87 32.63 -19.17
CA LEU A 356 4.30 32.64 -19.43
C LEU A 356 4.99 31.72 -18.40
N ASP A 357 6.12 31.16 -18.82
CA ASP A 357 6.92 30.24 -18.01
C ASP A 357 8.37 30.29 -18.50
N CYS A 358 9.25 29.62 -17.77
CA CYS A 358 10.65 29.46 -18.12
C CYS A 358 10.96 28.00 -18.44
N ASP A 359 11.74 27.77 -19.50
CA ASP A 359 12.12 26.40 -19.90
C ASP A 359 13.28 25.87 -19.05
N PHE A 360 14.14 26.78 -18.56
CA PHE A 360 15.28 26.51 -17.69
C PHE A 360 15.52 27.69 -16.75
N SER A 361 16.08 27.45 -15.57
CA SER A 361 16.45 28.54 -14.64
C SER A 361 17.62 29.34 -15.20
N PRO A 362 17.44 30.63 -15.59
CA PRO A 362 18.54 31.50 -16.02
C PRO A 362 19.27 32.12 -14.81
N CYS A 363 18.87 31.76 -13.59
CA CYS A 363 19.41 32.34 -12.38
C CYS A 363 20.92 32.07 -12.22
N PRO A 364 21.76 33.11 -12.10
CA PRO A 364 23.22 33.01 -12.09
C PRO A 364 23.84 32.42 -10.82
#